data_AF-A0A4C1TEU6-F1
#
_entry.id   AF-A0A4C1TEU6-F1
#
_cell.length_a   1.000
_cell.length_b   1.000
_cell.length_c   1.000
_cell.angle_alpha   90.00
_cell.angle_beta   90.00
_cell.angle_gamma   90.00
#
_symmetry.space_group_name_H-M   'P 1'
#
loop_
_entity.id
_entity.type
_entity.pdbx_description
1 polymer ?
#
loop_
_entity_poly.entity_id
_entity_poly.type
_entity_poly.pdbx_seq_one_letter_code
_entity_poly.pdbx_strand_id
1 'polypeptide(L)'
;MPPVTPSQWRTTRLADAVGPACPQAPPAAVPRDEALLLHPRARLRQLEAVLPLLVNQSEDCLYVNLYVPTGYAPEVVPQPSSQDPMMGF
;
A
#
# COMPACT_ATOMS: atom_id res chain seq x y z
N MET A 1 11.94 -2.83 -23.70
CA MET A 1 10.78 -3.60 -24.20
C MET A 1 9.53 -2.77 -23.91
N PRO A 2 8.63 -2.54 -24.88
CA PRO A 2 7.36 -1.88 -24.56
C PRO A 2 6.55 -2.76 -23.59
N PRO A 3 5.73 -2.17 -22.72
CA PRO A 3 4.82 -2.96 -21.89
C PRO A 3 3.86 -3.74 -22.78
N VAL A 4 3.61 -4.99 -22.42
CA VAL A 4 2.67 -5.88 -23.12
C VAL A 4 1.44 -6.09 -22.25
N THR A 5 0.34 -6.51 -22.88
CA THR A 5 -0.88 -6.89 -22.16
C THR A 5 -0.56 -8.02 -21.16
N PRO A 6 -1.00 -7.92 -19.89
CA PRO A 6 -0.76 -8.96 -18.91
C PRO A 6 -1.44 -10.27 -19.31
N SER A 7 -0.92 -11.40 -18.82
CA SER A 7 -1.52 -12.71 -19.03
C SER A 7 -2.89 -12.80 -18.37
N GLN A 8 -3.84 -13.46 -19.06
CA GLN A 8 -5.15 -13.73 -18.49
C GLN A 8 -5.05 -14.81 -17.41
N TRP A 9 -5.80 -14.65 -16.32
CA TRP A 9 -5.93 -15.63 -15.25
C TRP A 9 -7.24 -16.42 -15.37
N ARG A 10 -7.22 -17.71 -15.01
CA ARG A 10 -8.42 -18.57 -15.06
C ARG A 10 -9.34 -18.41 -13.85
N THR A 11 -8.79 -18.04 -12.71
CA THR A 11 -9.49 -17.98 -11.41
C THR A 11 -9.42 -16.57 -10.83
N THR A 12 -10.30 -16.27 -9.87
CA THR A 12 -10.27 -14.99 -9.15
C THR A 12 -8.92 -14.77 -8.49
N ARG A 13 -8.34 -13.58 -8.71
CA ARG A 13 -7.09 -13.15 -8.07
C ARG A 13 -7.42 -12.14 -6.97
N LEU A 14 -6.83 -12.34 -5.79
CA LEU A 14 -6.95 -11.43 -4.66
C LEU A 14 -6.12 -10.16 -4.92
N ALA A 15 -6.72 -8.99 -4.67
CA ALA A 15 -6.13 -7.66 -4.87
C ALA A 15 -6.38 -6.76 -3.65
N ASP A 16 -6.04 -7.26 -2.47
CA ASP A 16 -6.23 -6.64 -1.16
C ASP A 16 -4.96 -5.99 -0.60
N ALA A 17 -3.82 -6.18 -1.26
CA ALA A 17 -2.53 -5.62 -0.89
C ALA A 17 -1.92 -4.82 -2.05
N VAL A 18 -1.11 -3.82 -1.70
CA VAL A 18 -0.36 -3.02 -2.67
C VAL A 18 0.76 -3.88 -3.27
N GLY A 19 0.87 -3.89 -4.59
CA GLY A 19 1.98 -4.55 -5.29
C GLY A 19 3.35 -3.91 -4.97
N PRO A 20 4.47 -4.57 -5.33
CA PRO A 20 5.80 -4.00 -5.15
C PRO A 20 5.97 -2.72 -5.99
N ALA A 21 6.74 -1.77 -5.47
CA ALA A 21 7.15 -0.59 -6.22
C ALA A 21 8.17 -0.96 -7.30
N CYS A 22 8.30 -0.12 -8.32
CA CYS A 22 9.35 -0.31 -9.32
C CYS A 22 10.74 -0.03 -8.74
N PRO A 23 11.81 -0.63 -9.31
CA PRO A 23 13.16 -0.41 -8.83
C PRO A 23 13.55 1.06 -8.97
N GLN A 24 13.90 1.68 -7.85
CA GLN A 24 14.31 3.07 -7.78
C GLN A 24 15.27 3.26 -6.61
N ALA A 25 16.05 4.34 -6.63
CA ALA A 25 16.94 4.71 -5.54
C ALA A 25 16.27 5.76 -4.64
N PRO A 26 15.56 5.36 -3.56
CA PRO A 26 15.08 6.32 -2.60
C PRO A 26 16.25 7.05 -1.92
N PRO A 27 16.07 8.31 -1.46
CA PRO A 27 17.10 9.01 -0.73
C PRO A 27 17.48 8.24 0.54
N ALA A 28 18.78 8.26 0.88
CA ALA A 28 19.29 7.59 2.07
C ALA A 28 18.58 8.12 3.33
N ALA A 29 18.31 7.22 4.27
CA ALA A 29 17.81 7.60 5.59
C ALA A 29 18.93 8.33 6.35
N VAL A 30 18.82 9.65 6.39
CA VAL A 30 19.72 10.53 7.16
C VAL A 30 19.01 11.04 8.41
N PRO A 31 19.73 11.37 9.49
CA PRO A 31 19.17 12.03 10.65
C PRO A 31 18.40 13.30 10.24
N ARG A 32 17.29 13.56 10.91
CA ARG A 32 16.35 14.62 10.53
C ARG A 32 17.00 16.01 10.48
N ASP A 33 17.93 16.28 11.40
CA ASP A 33 18.59 17.58 11.49
C ASP A 33 19.51 17.84 10.29
N GLU A 34 20.20 16.80 9.80
CA GLU A 34 21.01 16.86 8.58
C GLU A 34 20.12 16.96 7.34
N ALA A 35 19.00 16.23 7.33
CA ALA A 35 18.04 16.25 6.24
C ALA A 35 17.42 17.65 6.04
N LEU A 36 17.25 18.42 7.13
CA LEU A 36 16.73 19.80 7.09
C LEU A 36 17.69 20.79 6.42
N LEU A 37 18.98 20.46 6.34
CA LEU A 37 19.96 21.26 5.58
C LEU A 37 19.79 21.06 4.06
N LEU A 38 19.23 19.92 3.64
CA LEU A 38 19.08 19.53 2.24
C LEU A 38 17.66 19.74 1.70
N HIS A 39 16.64 19.63 2.55
CA HIS A 39 15.25 19.60 2.16
C HIS A 39 14.35 20.46 3.06
N PRO A 40 13.33 21.14 2.49
CA PRO A 40 12.32 21.83 3.28
C PRO A 40 11.53 20.87 4.20
N ARG A 41 11.04 21.38 5.33
CA ARG A 41 10.24 20.61 6.32
C ARG A 41 9.06 19.84 5.72
N ALA A 42 8.35 20.43 4.74
CA ALA A 42 7.22 19.78 4.09
C ALA A 42 7.66 18.58 3.24
N ARG A 43 8.79 18.71 2.55
CA ARG A 43 9.38 17.63 1.75
C ARG A 43 9.84 16.46 2.62
N LEU A 44 10.46 16.74 3.76
CA LEU A 44 10.87 15.68 4.70
C LEU A 44 9.68 14.88 5.19
N ARG A 45 8.58 15.54 5.60
CA ARG A 45 7.36 14.85 6.02
C ARG A 45 6.77 13.96 4.92
N GLN A 46 6.80 14.44 3.67
CA GLN A 46 6.36 13.65 2.53
C GLN A 46 7.26 12.42 2.33
N LEU A 47 8.58 12.59 2.40
CA LEU A 47 9.54 11.49 2.25
C LEU A 47 9.39 10.47 3.38
N GLU A 48 9.27 10.91 4.63
CA GLU A 48 9.03 10.05 5.79
C GLU A 48 7.76 9.20 5.61
N ALA A 49 6.70 9.76 5.01
CA ALA A 49 5.46 9.03 4.72
C ALA A 49 5.60 8.04 3.55
N VAL A 50 6.39 8.36 2.52
CA VAL A 50 6.50 7.57 1.28
C VAL A 50 7.56 6.48 1.37
N LEU A 51 8.68 6.73 2.04
CA LEU A 51 9.82 5.80 2.11
C LEU A 51 9.43 4.38 2.57
N PRO A 52 8.56 4.18 3.58
CA PRO A 52 8.11 2.84 3.98
C PRO A 52 7.37 2.08 2.85
N LEU A 53 6.70 2.80 1.96
CA LEU A 53 5.97 2.21 0.82
C LEU A 53 6.91 1.75 -0.29
N LEU A 54 8.18 2.19 -0.27
CA LEU A 54 9.18 1.89 -1.30
C LEU A 54 10.16 0.78 -0.88
N VAL A 55 9.94 0.11 0.26
CA VAL A 55 10.83 -0.95 0.75
C VAL A 55 10.75 -2.20 -0.13
N ASN A 56 9.55 -2.58 -0.58
CA ASN A 56 9.33 -3.74 -1.42
C ASN A 56 9.40 -3.35 -2.91
N GLN A 57 10.50 -3.68 -3.58
CA GLN A 57 10.73 -3.33 -4.99
C GLN A 57 10.93 -4.56 -5.87
N SER A 58 10.44 -4.51 -7.10
CA SER A 58 10.53 -5.58 -8.10
C SER A 58 10.51 -5.02 -9.51
N GLU A 59 11.19 -5.66 -10.47
CA GLU A 59 11.03 -5.33 -11.89
C GLU A 59 9.61 -5.65 -12.41
N ASP A 60 8.94 -6.63 -11.81
CA ASP A 60 7.51 -6.86 -12.00
C ASP A 60 6.74 -5.92 -11.06
N CYS A 61 6.47 -4.68 -11.52
CA CYS A 61 5.83 -3.61 -10.74
C CYS A 61 4.64 -2.95 -11.46
N LEU A 62 4.19 -3.47 -12.60
CA LEU A 62 3.12 -2.87 -13.39
C LEU A 62 1.74 -3.24 -12.81
N TYR A 63 1.40 -2.64 -11.68
CA TYR A 63 0.15 -2.83 -10.95
C TYR A 63 -0.65 -1.52 -10.85
N VAL A 64 -1.97 -1.64 -10.70
CA VAL A 64 -2.87 -0.50 -10.51
C VAL A 64 -3.70 -0.71 -9.25
N ASN A 65 -4.00 0.39 -8.55
CA ASN A 65 -4.90 0.41 -7.40
C ASN A 65 -6.19 1.13 -7.80
N LEU A 66 -7.34 0.51 -7.55
CA LEU A 66 -8.66 1.05 -7.91
C LEU A 66 -9.43 1.42 -6.64
N TYR A 67 -9.84 2.68 -6.54
CA TYR A 67 -10.66 3.19 -5.43
C TYR A 67 -12.03 3.59 -5.98
N VAL A 68 -13.08 2.86 -5.59
CA VAL A 68 -14.44 3.07 -6.09
C VAL A 68 -15.31 3.60 -4.95
N PRO A 69 -15.83 4.83 -5.04
CA PRO A 69 -16.72 5.35 -4.01
C PRO A 69 -18.03 4.57 -4.03
N THR A 70 -18.44 4.06 -2.88
CA THR A 70 -19.77 3.50 -2.68
C THR A 70 -20.68 4.63 -2.19
N GLY A 71 -21.78 4.92 -2.88
CA GLY A 71 -22.77 5.92 -2.47
C GLY A 71 -23.52 5.58 -1.18
N TYR A 72 -23.07 4.56 -0.45
CA TYR A 72 -23.61 4.06 0.80
C TYR A 72 -22.51 4.16 1.85
N ALA A 73 -22.76 4.92 2.92
CA ALA A 73 -21.90 4.87 4.10
C ALA A 73 -22.07 3.47 4.73
N PRO A 74 -21.00 2.67 4.87
CA PRO A 74 -21.14 1.39 5.53
C PRO A 74 -21.58 1.64 6.98
N GLU A 75 -22.73 1.09 7.35
CA GLU A 75 -23.02 0.82 8.75
C GLU A 75 -21.87 -0.05 9.26
N VAL A 76 -21.13 0.46 10.24
CA VAL A 76 -20.06 -0.30 10.90
C VAL A 76 -20.75 -1.45 11.61
N VAL A 77 -20.90 -2.59 10.92
CA VAL A 77 -21.32 -3.83 11.55
C VAL A 77 -20.13 -4.26 12.40
N PRO A 78 -20.24 -4.24 13.75
CA PRO A 78 -19.16 -4.73 14.59
C PRO A 78 -18.90 -6.18 14.23
N GLN A 79 -17.65 -6.53 13.93
CA GLN A 79 -17.28 -7.94 13.77
C GLN A 79 -17.63 -8.65 15.09
N PRO A 80 -18.45 -9.72 15.09
CA PRO A 80 -18.66 -10.48 16.30
C PRO A 80 -17.33 -11.06 16.72
N SER A 81 -16.89 -10.70 17.94
CA SER A 81 -15.71 -11.27 18.57
C SER A 81 -15.86 -12.80 18.59
N SER A 82 -14.82 -13.52 18.19
CA SER A 82 -14.72 -14.99 18.21
C SER A 82 -14.69 -15.59 19.63
N GLN A 83 -15.27 -14.90 20.62
CA GLN A 83 -15.22 -15.19 22.05
C GLN A 83 -16.59 -15.24 22.71
N ASP A 84 -17.67 -15.45 21.95
CA ASP A 84 -18.92 -15.91 22.57
C ASP A 84 -18.88 -17.44 22.66
N PRO A 85 -18.77 -18.03 23.88
CA PRO A 85 -18.90 -19.45 24.04
C PRO A 85 -20.32 -19.87 23.65
N MET A 86 -20.42 -20.92 22.85
CA MET A 86 -21.65 -21.63 22.54
C MET A 86 -22.39 -21.98 23.85
N MET A 87 -23.40 -21.20 24.24
CA MET A 87 -24.38 -21.66 25.20
C MET A 87 -25.30 -22.63 24.47
N GLY A 88 -25.12 -23.92 24.74
CA GLY A 88 -26.06 -24.95 24.34
C GLY A 88 -27.37 -24.81 25.10
N PHE A 89 -28.48 -24.97 24.38
CA PHE A 89 -29.66 -25.76 24.72
C PHE A 89 -30.34 -26.18 23.42
#